data_AF-A0A2V9AKT0-F1
#
_entry.id   AF-A0A2V9AKT0-F1
#
_cell.length_a   1.000
_cell.length_b   1.000
_cell.length_c   1.000
_cell.angle_alpha   90.00
_cell.angle_beta   90.00
_cell.angle_gamma   90.00
#
_symmetry.space_group_name_H-M   'P 1'
#
loop_
_entity.id
_entity.type
_entity.pdbx_description
1 polymer ?
#
loop_
_entity_poly.entity_id
_entity_poly.type
_entity_poly.pdbx_seq_one_letter_code
_entity_poly.pdbx_strand_id
1 'polypeptide(L)' 'MGPLVVLQSGNVEAIIERLAAENVICSGRHDGLRISFHVHNTRNGVGTVLELLKKNRKLMEPGANAA' A
#
# COMPACT_ATOMS: atom_id res chain seq x y z
N MET A 1 2.96 -18.82 -4.26
CA MET A 1 3.76 -17.71 -4.82
C MET A 1 2.86 -16.92 -5.75
N GLY A 2 2.76 -15.60 -5.55
CA GLY A 2 1.90 -14.72 -6.35
C GLY A 2 2.59 -13.38 -6.60
N PRO A 3 2.06 -12.55 -7.50
CA PRO A 3 2.67 -11.26 -7.81
C PRO A 3 2.69 -10.36 -6.58
N LEU A 4 3.84 -9.75 -6.32
CA LEU A 4 4.05 -8.77 -5.26
C LEU A 4 4.37 -7.44 -5.92
N VAL A 5 3.61 -6.41 -5.57
CA VAL A 5 3.90 -5.02 -5.93
C VAL A 5 4.47 -4.32 -4.70
N VAL A 6 5.57 -3.59 -4.88
CA VAL A 6 6.15 -2.74 -3.85
C VAL A 6 6.07 -1.29 -4.31
N LEU A 7 5.45 -0.44 -3.51
CA LEU A 7 5.33 0.99 -3.75
C LEU A 7 6.20 1.72 -2.73
N GLN A 8 7.03 2.65 -3.19
CA GLN A 8 7.77 3.53 -2.29
C GLN A 8 6.79 4.47 -1.59
N SER A 9 7.05 4.75 -0.31
CA SER A 9 6.22 5.61 0.53
C SER A 9 7.09 6.39 1.51
N GLY A 10 6.84 7.70 1.62
CA GLY A 10 7.52 8.55 2.60
C GLY A 10 7.11 8.26 4.04
N ASN A 11 5.98 7.57 4.25
CA ASN A 11 5.58 7.08 5.56
C ASN A 11 4.81 5.75 5.44
N VAL A 12 5.54 4.63 5.39
CA VAL A 12 4.99 3.27 5.23
C VAL A 12 4.06 2.87 6.38
N GLU A 13 4.42 3.20 7.62
CA GLU A 13 3.62 2.84 8.80
C GLU A 13 2.23 3.49 8.74
N ALA A 14 2.18 4.80 8.43
CA ALA A 14 0.92 5.52 8.33
C ALA A 14 0.01 4.97 7.21
N ILE A 15 0.54 4.63 6.03
CA ILE A 15 -0.31 4.10 4.95
C ILE A 15 -0.83 2.70 5.29
N ILE A 16 -0.05 1.87 5.98
CA ILE A 16 -0.50 0.55 6.47
C ILE A 16 -1.66 0.71 7.45
N GLU A 17 -1.55 1.63 8.42
CA GLU A 17 -2.63 1.90 9.37
C GLU A 17 -3.92 2.38 8.66
N ARG A 18 -3.79 3.25 7.65
CA ARG A 18 -4.94 3.74 6.86
C ARG A 18 -5.61 2.63 6.06
N LEU A 19 -4.84 1.72 5.48
CA LEU A 19 -5.36 0.57 4.75
C LEU A 19 -6.01 -0.45 5.69
N ALA A 20 -5.40 -0.71 6.85
CA ALA A 20 -5.92 -1.62 7.87
C ALA A 20 -7.27 -1.16 8.42
N ALA A 21 -7.46 0.16 8.63
CA ALA A 21 -8.74 0.74 9.04
C ALA A 21 -9.89 0.46 8.05
N GLU A 22 -9.56 0.16 6.80
CA GLU A 22 -10.50 -0.16 5.71
C GLU A 22 -10.51 -1.66 5.38
N ASN A 23 -10.01 -2.50 6.30
CA ASN A 23 -9.89 -3.95 6.18
C ASN A 23 -8.97 -4.45 5.05
N VAL A 24 -7.98 -3.64 4.65
CA VAL A 24 -6.92 -4.06 3.70
C VAL A 24 -5.66 -4.42 4.48
N ILE A 25 -5.31 -5.71 4.44
CA ILE A 25 -4.09 -6.23 5.09
C ILE A 25 -2.93 -6.20 4.09
N CYS A 26 -1.87 -5.51 4.46
CA CYS A 26 -0.64 -5.39 3.70
C CYS A 26 0.56 -5.37 4.65
N SER A 27 1.78 -5.29 4.12
CA SER A 27 3.00 -5.24 4.94
C SER A 27 3.92 -4.11 4.48
N GLY A 28 4.85 -3.72 5.34
CA GLY A 28 5.89 -2.75 5.04
C GLY A 28 7.27 -3.36 5.18
N ARG A 29 8.25 -2.84 4.44
CA ARG A 29 9.67 -3.06 4.71
C ARG A 29 10.47 -1.84 4.25
N HIS A 30 11.22 -1.23 5.16
CA HIS A 30 11.86 0.06 4.92
C HIS A 30 10.83 1.10 4.44
N ASP A 31 11.10 1.78 3.33
CA ASP A 31 10.20 2.72 2.66
C ASP A 31 9.25 2.05 1.64
N GLY A 32 9.21 0.71 1.59
CA GLY A 32 8.35 -0.05 0.69
C GLY A 32 7.05 -0.54 1.33
N LEU A 33 5.91 -0.04 0.86
CA LEU A 33 4.60 -0.67 1.05
C LEU A 33 4.48 -1.89 0.12
N ARG A 34 4.18 -3.06 0.68
CA ARG A 34 4.15 -4.36 0.00
C ARG A 34 2.72 -4.89 -0.09
N ILE A 35 2.24 -5.08 -1.32
CA ILE A 35 0.91 -5.60 -1.62
C ILE A 35 1.04 -6.90 -2.41
N SER A 36 0.72 -8.01 -1.75
CA SER A 36 0.74 -9.35 -2.34
C SER A 36 -0.62 -9.69 -2.94
N PHE A 37 -0.63 -10.16 -4.18
CA PHE A 37 -1.82 -10.65 -4.84
C PHE A 37 -1.82 -12.18 -4.93
N HIS A 38 -2.98 -12.77 -4.71
CA HIS A 38 -3.24 -14.19 -4.64
C HIS A 38 -4.46 -14.55 -5.50
N VAL A 39 -4.63 -15.84 -5.79
CA VAL A 39 -5.72 -16.37 -6.64
C VAL A 39 -7.13 -16.01 -6.15
N HIS A 40 -7.28 -15.75 -4.85
CA HIS A 40 -8.55 -15.39 -4.24
C HIS A 40 -8.86 -13.88 -4.28
N ASN A 41 -7.94 -13.03 -4.76
CA ASN A 41 -8.24 -11.60 -4.90
C ASN A 41 -9.16 -11.35 -6.09
N THR A 42 -10.11 -10.44 -5.90
CA THR A 42 -11.08 -10.06 -6.93
C THR A 42 -10.72 -8.72 -7.53
N ARG A 43 -11.18 -8.45 -8.77
CA ARG A 43 -11.01 -7.15 -9.42
C ARG A 43 -11.56 -6.00 -8.57
N ASN A 44 -12.68 -6.23 -7.87
CA ASN A 44 -13.28 -5.25 -6.98
C ASN A 44 -12.34 -4.93 -5.80
N GLY A 45 -11.78 -5.96 -5.16
CA GLY A 45 -10.81 -5.77 -4.07
C GLY A 45 -9.58 -4.99 -4.51
N VAL A 46 -9.04 -5.30 -5.70
CA VAL A 46 -7.94 -4.52 -6.29
C VAL A 46 -8.37 -3.06 -6.53
N GLY A 47 -9.59 -2.83 -7.02
CA GLY A 47 -10.16 -1.50 -7.18
C GLY A 47 -10.22 -0.71 -5.87
N THR A 48 -10.70 -1.35 -4.79
CA THR A 48 -10.72 -0.75 -3.44
C THR A 48 -9.31 -0.33 -3.00
N VAL A 49 -8.31 -1.20 -3.18
CA VAL A 49 -6.92 -0.86 -2.85
C VAL A 49 -6.44 0.37 -3.64
N LEU A 50 -6.73 0.44 -4.93
CA LEU A 50 -6.34 1.59 -5.76
C LEU A 50 -6.99 2.89 -5.29
N GLU A 51 -8.27 2.89 -4.92
CA GLU A 51 -8.94 4.09 -4.41
C GLU A 51 -8.39 4.53 -3.05
N LEU A 52 -8.05 3.59 -2.17
CA LEU A 52 -7.41 3.91 -0.89
C LEU A 52 -6.00 4.49 -1.09
N LEU A 53 -5.23 3.96 -2.03
CA LEU A 53 -3.92 4.53 -2.40
C LEU A 53 -4.07 5.95 -2.94
N LYS A 54 -5.06 6.20 -3.82
CA LYS A 54 -5.34 7.56 -4.34
C LYS A 54 -5.75 8.53 -3.23
N LYS A 55 -6.64 8.11 -2.32
CA LYS A 55 -7.09 8.91 -1.17
C LYS A 55 -5.93 9.31 -0.25
N ASN A 56 -4.93 8.45 -0.12
CA ASN A 56 -3.77 8.63 0.76
C ASN A 56 -2.47 8.99 0.01
N ARG A 57 -2.56 9.48 -1.25
CA ARG A 57 -1.40 9.70 -2.13
C ARG A 57 -0.25 10.48 -1.48
N LYS A 58 -0.55 11.42 -0.58
CA LYS A 58 0.45 12.26 0.10
C LYS A 58 1.43 11.45 0.94
N LEU A 59 1.02 10.30 1.46
CA LEU A 59 1.90 9.41 2.21
C LEU A 59 2.89 8.67 1.30
N MET A 60 2.59 8.60 0.00
CA MET A 60 3.42 7.93 -1.01
C MET A 60 4.49 8.86 -1.59
N GLU A 61 4.39 10.17 -1.36
CA GLU A 61 5.41 11.12 -1.75
C GLU A 61 6.70 10.87 -0.92
N PRO A 62 7.90 11.05 -1.48
CA PRO A 62 9.13 10.91 -0.72
C PRO A 62 9.12 11.83 0.50
N GLY A 63 9.51 11.31 1.67
CA GLY A 63 9.72 12.15 2.85
C GLY A 63 10.85 13.15 2.59
N ALA A 64 10.87 14.28 3.31
CA ALA A 64 11.85 15.37 3.16
C ALA A 64 13.33 14.96 3.28
N ASN A 65 13.63 13.69 3.59
CA ASN A 65 14.98 13.11 3.66
C ASN A 65 15.22 12.03 2.57
N ALA A 66 14.59 12.14 1.40
CA ALA A 66 14.97 11.35 0.22
C ALA A 66 16.07 12.10 -0.56
N ALA A 67 17.30 12.07 -0.03
CA ALA A 67 18.53 12.50 -0.69
C ALA A 67 19.61 11.43 -0.49
#